data_AF-A0A161HS11-F1
#
_entry.id   AF-A0A161HS11-F1
#
_cell.length_a   1.000
_cell.length_b   1.000
_cell.length_c   1.000
_cell.angle_alpha   90.00
_cell.angle_beta   90.00
_cell.angle_gamma   90.00
#
_symmetry.space_group_name_H-M   'P 1'
#
loop_
_entity.id
_entity.type
_entity.pdbx_description
1 polymer ?
#
loop_
_entity_poly.entity_id
_entity_poly.type
_entity_poly.pdbx_seq_one_letter_code
_entity_poly.pdbx_strand_id
1 'polypeptide(L)' 'MDGLFFLMLLLSFAPQPPMGLLVRTSTHTEFHAGGPGRTRVVAIDGPYSEVMGGHAETGRHQSFEKLTRSLDG' A
#
# COMPACT_ATOMS: atom_id res chain seq x y z
N MET A 1 -25.83 -1.92 -15.78
CA MET A 1 -24.81 -2.99 -15.73
C MET A 1 -23.58 -2.36 -15.11
N ASP A 2 -23.51 -2.35 -13.79
CA ASP A 2 -22.40 -1.71 -13.07
C ASP A 2 -21.28 -2.73 -12.95
N GLY A 3 -20.32 -2.65 -13.87
CA GLY A 3 -19.13 -3.47 -13.83
C GLY A 3 -18.33 -3.13 -12.58
N LEU A 4 -18.19 -4.09 -11.67
CA LEU A 4 -17.20 -4.06 -10.60
C LEU A 4 -15.81 -3.92 -11.23
N PHE A 5 -15.31 -2.69 -11.32
CA PHE A 5 -13.95 -2.41 -11.76
C PHE A 5 -13.03 -2.61 -10.56
N PHE A 6 -12.21 -3.65 -10.62
CA PHE A 6 -11.17 -3.96 -9.65
C PHE A 6 -9.82 -3.80 -10.34
N LEU A 7 -9.00 -2.87 -9.85
CA LEU A 7 -7.62 -2.69 -10.31
C LEU A 7 -6.68 -3.17 -9.20
N MET A 8 -5.70 -3.96 -9.61
CA MET A 8 -4.66 -4.51 -8.74
C MET A 8 -3.29 -4.02 -9.19
N LEU A 9 -2.55 -3.40 -8.29
CA LEU A 9 -1.14 -3.05 -8.51
C LEU A 9 -0.26 -3.88 -7.56
N LEU A 10 0.70 -4.60 -8.12
CA LEU A 10 1.69 -5.37 -7.37
C LEU A 10 3.08 -4.74 -7.56
N LEU A 11 3.67 -4.24 -6.47
CA LEU A 11 5.02 -3.72 -6.42
C LEU A 11 5.89 -4.68 -5.62
N SER A 12 7.12 -4.95 -6.05
CA SER A 12 8.02 -5.87 -5.35
C SER A 12 9.42 -5.30 -5.24
N PHE A 13 10.03 -5.46 -4.08
CA PHE A 13 11.36 -4.93 -3.78
C PHE A 13 12.30 -6.05 -3.35
N ALA A 14 13.50 -6.07 -3.92
CA ALA A 14 14.53 -7.04 -3.57
C ALA A 14 15.03 -6.82 -2.13
N PRO A 15 15.56 -7.85 -1.45
CA PRO A 15 16.20 -7.72 -0.14
C PRO A 15 17.28 -6.63 -0.14
N GLN A 16 17.36 -5.85 0.94
CA GLN A 16 18.37 -4.80 1.14
C GLN A 16 19.13 -5.08 2.46
N PRO A 17 20.28 -5.78 2.39
CA PRO A 17 21.04 -6.22 3.56
C PRO A 17 21.43 -5.09 4.56
N PRO A 18 21.82 -3.88 4.13
CA PRO A 18 22.14 -2.80 5.07
C PRO A 18 20.93 -2.22 5.80
N MET A 19 19.72 -2.45 5.28
CA MET A 19 18.45 -1.86 5.76
C MET A 19 17.61 -2.86 6.55
N GLY A 20 18.15 -4.05 6.88
CA GLY A 20 17.43 -5.08 7.65
C GLY A 20 16.41 -5.89 6.85
N LEU A 21 16.29 -5.69 5.53
CA LEU A 21 15.46 -6.51 4.65
C LEU A 21 16.20 -7.81 4.29
N LEU A 22 16.00 -8.85 5.10
CA LEU A 22 16.55 -10.19 4.87
C LEU A 22 15.76 -11.01 3.86
N VAL A 23 14.55 -10.56 3.52
CA VAL A 23 13.59 -11.24 2.65
C VAL A 23 12.97 -10.25 1.66
N ARG A 24 12.56 -10.76 0.50
CA ARG A 24 11.87 -9.96 -0.52
C ARG A 24 10.52 -9.50 0.03
N THR A 25 10.20 -8.23 -0.14
CA THR A 25 8.87 -7.68 0.19
C THR A 25 8.07 -7.42 -1.06
N SER A 26 6.76 -7.58 -0.94
CA SER A 26 5.79 -7.22 -1.96
C SER A 26 4.68 -6.38 -1.35
N THR A 27 4.21 -5.40 -2.12
CA THR A 27 3.05 -4.58 -1.79
C THR A 27 1.98 -4.82 -2.84
N HIS A 28 0.84 -5.29 -2.38
CA HIS A 28 -0.38 -5.50 -3.13
C HIS A 28 -1.35 -4.36 -2.79
N THR A 29 -1.68 -3.54 -3.79
CA THR A 29 -2.64 -2.45 -3.67
C THR A 29 -3.89 -2.78 -4.48
N GLU A 30 -5.03 -2.75 -3.81
CA GLU A 30 -6.34 -3.00 -4.37
C GLU A 30 -7.17 -1.72 -4.40
N PHE A 31 -7.88 -1.49 -5.49
CA PHE A 31 -8.81 -0.37 -5.64
C PHE A 31 -10.24 -0.91 -5.78
N HIS A 32 -11.11 -0.47 -4.87
CA HIS A 32 -12.50 -0.88 -4.78
C HIS A 32 -13.43 0.32 -4.92
N ALA A 33 -14.60 0.11 -5.51
CA ALA A 33 -15.65 1.13 -5.48
C ALA A 33 -16.11 1.37 -4.04
N GLY A 34 -16.05 2.63 -3.57
CA GLY A 34 -16.43 3.04 -2.22
C GLY A 34 -17.79 3.75 -2.14
N GLY A 35 -18.55 3.78 -3.23
CA GLY A 35 -19.75 4.62 -3.42
C GLY A 35 -19.51 5.77 -4.41
N PRO A 36 -20.53 6.62 -4.67
CA PRO A 36 -20.42 7.70 -5.65
C PRO A 36 -19.24 8.63 -5.36
N GLY A 37 -18.32 8.76 -6.31
CA GLY A 37 -17.14 9.63 -6.21
C GLY A 37 -16.09 9.19 -5.18
N ARG A 38 -16.18 7.97 -4.63
CA ARG A 38 -15.23 7.46 -3.62
C ARG A 38 -14.58 6.17 -4.08
N THR A 39 -13.27 6.08 -3.92
CA THR A 39 -12.49 4.86 -4.13
C THR A 39 -11.92 4.41 -2.79
N ARG A 40 -12.19 3.16 -2.41
CA ARG A 40 -11.55 2.53 -1.25
C ARG A 40 -10.25 1.87 -1.72
N VAL A 41 -9.14 2.25 -1.11
CA VAL A 41 -7.82 1.67 -1.38
C VAL A 41 -7.43 0.77 -0.22
N VAL A 42 -7.00 -0.46 -0.54
CA VAL A 42 -6.44 -1.40 0.44
C VAL A 42 -4.99 -1.66 0.03
N ALA A 43 -4.05 -1.57 0.97
CA ALA A 43 -2.66 -1.93 0.74
C ALA A 43 -2.26 -3.04 1.70
N ILE A 44 -1.76 -4.14 1.15
CA ILE A 44 -1.34 -5.35 1.85
C ILE A 44 0.12 -5.58 1.49
N ASP A 45 1.00 -5.68 2.46
CA ASP A 45 2.42 -5.78 2.18
C ASP A 45 3.20 -6.54 3.25
N GLY A 46 4.40 -6.97 2.86
CA GLY A 46 5.30 -7.75 3.70
C GLY A 46 5.98 -8.85 2.90
N PRO A 47 6.55 -9.87 3.57
CA PRO A 47 6.64 -10.01 5.02
C PRO A 47 7.59 -8.98 5.69
N TYR A 48 7.25 -8.53 6.89
CA TYR A 48 8.12 -7.71 7.74
C TYR A 48 8.52 -8.45 9.02
N SER A 49 9.71 -8.15 9.54
CA SER A 49 10.03 -8.47 10.93
C SER A 49 9.20 -7.58 11.87
N GLU A 50 9.08 -7.95 13.13
CA GLU A 50 8.31 -7.20 14.14
C GLU A 50 8.75 -5.73 14.23
N VAL A 51 10.06 -5.48 14.24
CA VAL A 51 10.63 -4.12 14.24
C VAL A 51 10.31 -3.36 12.94
N MET A 52 10.40 -4.03 11.78
CA MET A 52 10.14 -3.39 10.49
C MET A 52 8.64 -3.13 10.25
N GLY A 53 7.75 -3.95 10.83
CA GLY A 53 6.31 -3.81 10.68
C GLY A 53 5.79 -2.46 11.17
N GLY A 54 6.22 -2.03 12.36
CA GLY A 54 5.83 -0.71 12.91
C GLY A 54 6.35 0.47 12.08
N HIS A 55 7.57 0.35 11.52
CA HIS A 55 8.11 1.37 10.61
C HIS A 55 7.38 1.40 9.27
N ALA A 56 7.05 0.24 8.70
CA ALA A 56 6.29 0.13 7.45
C ALA A 56 4.87 0.69 7.61
N GLU A 57 4.19 0.40 8.73
CA GLU A 57 2.87 0.95 9.04
C GLU A 57 2.91 2.49 9.14
N THR A 58 3.88 3.03 9.88
CA THR A 58 4.06 4.48 10.02
C THR A 58 4.32 5.15 8.66
N GLY A 59 5.21 4.58 7.85
CA GLY A 59 5.51 5.07 6.51
C GLY A 59 4.29 5.04 5.59
N ARG A 60 3.49 3.96 5.66
CA ARG A 60 2.25 3.82 4.89
C ARG A 60 1.21 4.86 5.28
N HIS A 61 1.03 5.11 6.57
CA HIS A 61 0.11 6.13 7.04
C HIS A 61 0.47 7.50 6.46
N GLN A 62 1.74 7.89 6.55
CA GLN A 62 2.23 9.15 5.99
C GLN A 62 2.07 9.23 4.47
N SER A 63 2.29 8.13 3.74
CA SER A 63 2.06 8.07 2.29
C SER A 63 0.60 8.28 1.93
N PHE A 64 -0.33 7.67 2.67
CA PHE A 64 -1.76 7.88 2.43
C PHE A 64 -2.22 9.29 2.80
N GLU A 65 -1.71 9.89 3.88
CA GLU A 65 -1.98 11.29 4.20
C GLU A 65 -1.53 12.24 3.07
N LYS A 66 -0.33 12.03 2.52
CA LYS A 66 0.18 12.81 1.38
C LYS A 66 -0.69 12.63 0.15
N LEU A 67 -1.11 11.39 -0.12
CA LEU A 67 -2.01 11.08 -1.23
C LEU A 67 -3.34 11.83 -1.07
N THR A 68 -3.98 11.76 0.09
CA THR A 68 -5.22 12.49 0.38
C THR A 68 -5.04 13.98 0.12
N ARG A 69 -3.98 14.60 0.66
CA ARG A 69 -3.70 16.03 0.41
C ARG A 69 -3.50 16.35 -1.07
N SER A 70 -2.82 15.49 -1.83
CA SER A 70 -2.62 15.70 -3.27
C SER A 70 -3.90 15.57 -4.10
N LEU A 71 -4.89 14.82 -3.61
CA LEU A 71 -6.18 14.64 -4.25
C LEU A 71 -7.17 15.76 -3.89
N ASP A 72 -6.99 16.39 -2.73
CA ASP A 72 -7.83 17.50 -2.25
C ASP A 72 -7.51 18.84 -2.93
N GLY A 73 -6.30 19.00 -3.50
CA GLY A 73 -5.85 20.22 -4.20
C GLY A 73 -5.12 21.20 -3.29
#